data_AF-A0A6L7CMC7-F1
#
_entry.id   AF-A0A6L7CMC7-F1
#
_cell.length_a   1.000
_cell.length_b   1.000
_cell.length_c   1.000
_cell.angle_alpha   90.00
_cell.angle_beta   90.00
_cell.angle_gamma   90.00
#
_symmetry.space_group_name_H-M   'P 1'
#
loop_
_entity.id
_entity.type
_entity.pdbx_description
1 polymer ?
#
loop_
_entity_poly.entity_id
_entity_poly.type
_entity_poly.pdbx_seq_one_letter_code
_entity_poly.pdbx_strand_id
1 'polypeptide(L)'
;DESETQEESLSEQWRELWQDALQEDDTTPVLAHLSEDDRKQVLTLIADFRKELDKRTIGPRGRQVLDHLMPHLLSDVCAREDAAVTLSRITALLVGIVTRTTYLELLSEFRAALKHLISLCAASPMIASQLARYPLLLDELLDPNTLYQPTATDAYRDELRQYLLRVPEDDEEQQLEALRQFKQAQLL
;
A
#
# COMPACT_ATOMS: atom_id res chain seq x y z
N ASP A 1 -29.30 -5.21 11.97
CA ASP A 1 -30.12 -4.47 10.98
C ASP A 1 -29.67 -3.05 10.71
N GLU A 2 -30.07 -1.98 11.43
CA GLU A 2 -29.73 -0.59 10.99
C GLU A 2 -28.22 -0.29 10.87
N SER A 3 -27.38 -0.87 11.74
CA SER A 3 -25.92 -0.72 11.68
C SER A 3 -25.30 -1.48 10.50
N GLU A 4 -25.82 -2.68 10.18
CA GLU A 4 -25.35 -3.49 9.06
C GLU A 4 -25.72 -2.84 7.73
N THR A 5 -26.91 -2.22 7.64
CA THR A 5 -27.33 -1.50 6.43
C THR A 5 -26.51 -0.24 6.18
N GLN A 6 -26.03 0.44 7.22
CA GLN A 6 -25.14 1.61 7.09
C GLN A 6 -23.73 1.21 6.67
N GLU A 7 -23.18 0.13 7.21
CA GLU A 7 -21.86 -0.39 6.80
C GLU A 7 -21.87 -0.87 5.33
N GLU A 8 -22.95 -1.52 4.89
CA GLU A 8 -23.14 -1.90 3.49
C GLU A 8 -23.22 -0.69 2.57
N SER A 9 -23.99 0.34 2.94
CA SER A 9 -24.11 1.57 2.15
C SER A 9 -22.80 2.35 2.03
N LEU A 10 -22.03 2.45 3.12
CA LEU A 10 -20.69 3.05 3.08
C LEU A 10 -19.77 2.25 2.17
N SER A 11 -19.81 0.92 2.26
CA SER A 11 -19.04 0.04 1.37
C SER A 11 -19.41 0.23 -0.10
N GLU A 12 -20.68 0.50 -0.43
CA GLU A 12 -21.11 0.80 -1.80
C GLU A 12 -20.56 2.14 -2.30
N GLN A 13 -20.63 3.21 -1.49
CA GLN A 13 -20.11 4.53 -1.86
C GLN A 13 -18.61 4.52 -2.18
N TRP A 14 -17.81 3.72 -1.44
CA TRP A 14 -16.38 3.57 -1.75
C TRP A 14 -16.12 2.78 -3.03
N ARG A 15 -16.99 1.83 -3.39
CA ARG A 15 -16.93 1.14 -4.67
C ARG A 15 -17.29 2.08 -5.82
N GLU A 16 -18.34 2.88 -5.66
CA GLU A 16 -18.74 3.90 -6.63
C GLU A 16 -17.62 4.92 -6.84
N LEU A 17 -17.00 5.43 -5.77
CA LEU A 17 -15.86 6.34 -5.88
C LEU A 17 -14.73 5.76 -6.74
N TRP A 18 -14.45 4.46 -6.61
CA TRP A 18 -13.46 3.79 -7.47
C TRP A 18 -13.97 3.58 -8.90
N GLN A 19 -15.20 3.08 -9.07
CA GLN A 19 -15.83 2.75 -10.36
C GLN A 19 -16.13 3.96 -11.24
N ASP A 20 -16.34 5.12 -10.63
CA ASP A 20 -16.63 6.40 -11.26
C ASP A 20 -15.50 7.42 -11.06
N ALA A 21 -14.31 6.96 -10.66
CA ALA A 21 -13.13 7.82 -10.46
C ALA A 21 -12.83 8.80 -11.60
N LEU A 22 -13.13 8.43 -12.87
CA LEU A 22 -12.91 9.30 -14.03
C LEU A 22 -13.96 10.42 -14.17
N GLN A 23 -15.09 10.32 -13.48
CA GLN A 23 -16.11 11.36 -13.44
C GLN A 23 -15.73 12.50 -12.49
N GLU A 24 -14.81 12.24 -11.54
CA GLU A 24 -14.32 13.21 -10.57
C GLU A 24 -15.48 13.91 -9.82
N ASP A 25 -16.47 13.14 -9.37
CA ASP A 25 -17.67 13.65 -8.67
C ASP A 25 -17.33 14.29 -7.32
N ASP A 26 -17.42 15.62 -7.26
CA ASP A 26 -17.13 16.43 -6.08
C ASP A 26 -18.26 16.42 -5.03
N THR A 27 -19.37 15.72 -5.30
CA THR A 27 -20.55 15.66 -4.41
C THR A 27 -20.62 14.40 -3.55
N THR A 28 -19.62 13.51 -3.66
CA THR A 28 -19.64 12.24 -2.94
C THR A 28 -19.63 12.44 -1.40
N PRO A 29 -20.59 11.86 -0.65
CA PRO A 29 -20.68 12.05 0.80
C PRO A 29 -19.44 11.59 1.58
N VAL A 30 -18.72 10.58 1.08
CA VAL A 30 -17.56 10.00 1.77
C VAL A 30 -16.37 10.95 1.86
N LEU A 31 -16.31 11.98 1.01
CA LEU A 31 -15.27 13.01 1.03
C LEU A 31 -15.74 14.35 1.63
N ALA A 32 -16.98 14.43 2.13
CA ALA A 32 -17.57 15.68 2.60
C ALA A 32 -16.87 16.30 3.81
N HIS A 33 -16.09 15.51 4.56
CA HIS A 33 -15.33 15.96 5.72
C HIS A 33 -14.00 16.66 5.33
N LEU A 34 -13.54 16.51 4.09
CA LEU A 34 -12.33 17.15 3.58
C LEU A 34 -12.61 18.61 3.16
N SER A 35 -11.55 19.43 3.19
CA SER A 35 -11.60 20.77 2.58
C SER A 35 -11.88 20.68 1.07
N GLU A 36 -12.37 21.76 0.45
CA GLU A 36 -12.61 21.75 -1.00
C GLU A 36 -11.34 21.48 -1.82
N ASP A 37 -10.20 22.01 -1.38
CA ASP A 37 -8.91 21.82 -2.05
C ASP A 37 -8.43 20.37 -1.91
N ASP A 38 -8.51 19.79 -0.70
CA ASP A 38 -8.12 18.39 -0.47
C ASP A 38 -9.04 17.41 -1.19
N ARG A 39 -10.35 17.69 -1.22
CA ARG A 39 -11.32 16.84 -1.93
C ARG A 39 -11.04 16.80 -3.43
N LYS A 40 -10.81 17.96 -4.05
CA LYS A 40 -10.39 18.05 -5.46
C LYS A 40 -9.08 17.30 -5.69
N GLN A 41 -8.09 17.49 -4.81
CA GLN A 41 -6.80 16.83 -4.93
C GLN A 41 -6.93 15.30 -4.83
N VAL A 42 -7.75 14.80 -3.89
CA VAL A 42 -8.03 13.36 -3.75
C VAL A 42 -8.69 12.82 -5.02
N LEU A 43 -9.75 13.46 -5.54
CA LEU A 43 -10.42 13.02 -6.77
C LEU A 43 -9.47 12.97 -7.96
N THR A 44 -8.64 14.01 -8.15
CA THR A 44 -7.61 14.03 -9.19
C THR A 44 -6.61 12.88 -9.03
N LEU A 45 -6.14 12.58 -7.81
CA LEU A 45 -5.22 11.47 -7.54
C LEU A 45 -5.84 10.10 -7.87
N ILE A 46 -7.11 9.88 -7.54
CA ILE A 46 -7.81 8.62 -7.86
C ILE A 46 -7.98 8.50 -9.38
N ALA A 47 -8.42 9.56 -10.05
CA ALA A 47 -8.61 9.60 -11.49
C ALA A 47 -7.29 9.35 -12.23
N ASP A 48 -6.22 10.02 -11.82
CA ASP A 48 -4.89 9.87 -12.42
C ASP A 48 -4.32 8.47 -12.22
N PHE A 49 -4.49 7.90 -11.02
CA PHE A 49 -4.10 6.52 -10.78
C PHE A 49 -4.84 5.55 -11.71
N ARG A 50 -6.15 5.71 -11.88
CA ARG A 50 -6.94 4.88 -12.79
C ARG A 50 -6.53 5.04 -14.25
N LYS A 51 -6.26 6.28 -14.70
CA LYS A 51 -5.71 6.56 -16.04
C LYS A 51 -4.34 5.88 -16.23
N GLU A 52 -3.50 5.81 -15.20
CA GLU A 52 -2.24 5.06 -15.24
C GLU A 52 -2.46 3.55 -15.35
N LEU A 53 -3.47 2.98 -14.68
CA LEU A 53 -3.82 1.55 -14.82
C LEU A 53 -4.16 1.20 -16.28
N ASP A 54 -4.89 2.07 -16.97
CA ASP A 54 -5.27 1.84 -18.38
C ASP A 54 -4.08 1.89 -19.34
N LYS A 55 -3.02 2.64 -19.00
CA LYS A 55 -1.78 2.69 -19.79
C LYS A 55 -0.89 1.48 -19.58
N ARG A 56 -1.05 0.75 -18.47
CA ARG A 56 -0.19 -0.41 -18.14
C ARG A 56 -0.83 -1.73 -18.56
N THR A 57 0.00 -2.66 -19.02
CA THR A 57 -0.44 -4.02 -19.35
C THR A 57 -0.63 -4.83 -18.06
N ILE A 58 -1.79 -4.66 -17.43
CA ILE A 58 -2.20 -5.42 -16.24
C ILE A 58 -3.09 -6.57 -16.71
N GLY A 59 -2.73 -7.81 -16.34
CA GLY A 59 -3.53 -8.99 -16.65
C GLY A 59 -4.91 -8.98 -15.94
N PRO A 60 -5.86 -9.82 -16.37
CA PRO A 60 -7.21 -9.85 -15.82
C PRO A 60 -7.23 -10.09 -14.31
N ARG A 61 -6.32 -10.94 -13.80
CA ARG A 61 -6.17 -11.19 -12.37
C ARG A 61 -5.73 -9.94 -11.60
N GLY A 62 -4.73 -9.22 -12.09
CA GLY A 62 -4.26 -7.99 -11.44
C GLY A 62 -5.35 -6.91 -11.37
N ARG A 63 -6.13 -6.76 -12.45
CA ARG A 63 -7.30 -5.85 -12.46
C ARG A 63 -8.35 -6.25 -11.44
N GLN A 64 -8.71 -7.53 -11.38
CA GLN A 64 -9.66 -8.05 -10.39
C GLN A 64 -9.22 -7.78 -8.94
N VAL A 65 -7.93 -8.00 -8.64
CA VAL A 65 -7.38 -7.75 -7.31
C VAL A 65 -7.40 -6.25 -6.99
N LEU A 66 -7.05 -5.38 -7.94
CA LEU A 66 -7.14 -3.91 -7.75
C LEU A 66 -8.58 -3.46 -7.50
N ASP A 67 -9.54 -3.94 -8.29
CA ASP A 67 -10.95 -3.55 -8.13
C ASP A 67 -11.53 -4.00 -6.78
N HIS A 68 -10.96 -5.04 -6.18
CA HIS A 68 -11.29 -5.46 -4.82
C HIS A 68 -10.54 -4.66 -3.74
N LEU A 69 -9.24 -4.41 -3.94
CA LEU A 69 -8.37 -3.70 -3.00
C LEU A 69 -8.74 -2.21 -2.88
N MET A 70 -8.99 -1.54 -4.00
CA MET A 70 -9.08 -0.08 -4.06
C MET A 70 -10.22 0.50 -3.20
N PRO A 71 -11.46 -0.02 -3.21
CA PRO A 71 -12.52 0.50 -2.33
C PRO A 71 -12.13 0.47 -0.85
N HIS A 72 -11.43 -0.58 -0.42
CA HIS A 72 -10.98 -0.74 0.96
C HIS A 72 -9.79 0.15 1.31
N LEU A 73 -8.86 0.32 0.38
CA LEU A 73 -7.75 1.25 0.54
C LEU A 73 -8.26 2.69 0.61
N LEU A 74 -9.17 3.06 -0.30
CA LEU A 74 -9.77 4.40 -0.33
C LEU A 74 -10.57 4.67 0.94
N SER A 75 -11.33 3.71 1.46
CA SER A 75 -12.06 3.91 2.72
C SER A 75 -11.14 4.23 3.90
N ASP A 76 -10.01 3.53 3.99
CA ASP A 76 -9.06 3.69 5.09
C ASP A 76 -8.19 4.96 4.93
N VAL A 77 -7.84 5.34 3.70
CA VAL A 77 -7.01 6.52 3.40
C VAL A 77 -7.84 7.81 3.42
N CYS A 78 -8.98 7.82 2.74
CA CYS A 78 -9.77 9.03 2.54
C CYS A 78 -10.57 9.44 3.76
N ALA A 79 -10.74 8.58 4.77
CA ALA A 79 -11.33 8.94 6.07
C ALA A 79 -10.36 9.72 6.99
N ARG A 80 -9.12 9.98 6.55
CA ARG A 80 -8.08 10.68 7.31
C ARG A 80 -8.07 12.16 6.99
N GLU A 81 -7.70 12.99 7.97
CA GLU A 81 -7.48 14.43 7.75
C GLU A 81 -6.33 14.70 6.75
N ASP A 82 -5.32 13.82 6.69
CA ASP A 82 -4.17 13.93 5.79
C ASP A 82 -4.36 13.17 4.45
N ALA A 83 -5.61 12.88 4.07
CA ALA A 83 -5.98 12.02 2.94
C ALA A 83 -5.24 12.35 1.64
N ALA A 84 -5.19 13.62 1.22
CA ALA A 84 -4.57 14.02 -0.04
C ALA A 84 -3.07 13.66 -0.09
N VAL A 85 -2.33 13.95 0.98
CA VAL A 85 -0.89 13.65 1.07
C VAL A 85 -0.65 12.15 1.17
N THR A 86 -1.42 11.46 2.01
CA THR A 86 -1.30 10.01 2.22
C THR A 86 -1.62 9.24 0.94
N LEU A 87 -2.71 9.61 0.24
CA LEU A 87 -3.11 8.98 -1.01
C LEU A 87 -2.06 9.20 -2.11
N SER A 88 -1.51 10.40 -2.23
CA SER A 88 -0.45 10.70 -3.20
C SER A 88 0.77 9.78 -3.04
N ARG A 89 1.17 9.51 -1.79
CA ARG A 89 2.29 8.59 -1.49
C ARG A 89 1.94 7.14 -1.82
N ILE A 90 0.73 6.71 -1.49
CA ILE A 90 0.28 5.33 -1.73
C ILE A 90 0.10 5.06 -3.22
N THR A 91 -0.52 5.96 -3.98
CA THR A 91 -0.69 5.76 -5.44
C THR A 91 0.65 5.71 -6.15
N ALA A 92 1.64 6.52 -5.74
CA ALA A 92 3.01 6.42 -6.27
C ALA A 92 3.65 5.04 -6.02
N LEU A 93 3.45 4.46 -4.84
CA LEU A 93 3.87 3.09 -4.53
C LEU A 93 3.13 2.06 -5.39
N LEU A 94 1.80 2.15 -5.46
CA LEU A 94 0.97 1.21 -6.22
C LEU A 94 1.33 1.21 -7.71
N VAL A 95 1.59 2.38 -8.31
CA VAL A 95 2.05 2.49 -9.71
C VAL A 95 3.34 1.70 -9.95
N GLY A 96 4.24 1.65 -8.95
CA GLY A 96 5.49 0.88 -9.00
C GLY A 96 5.29 -0.65 -8.96
N ILE A 97 4.20 -1.12 -8.34
CA ILE A 97 3.95 -2.56 -8.11
C ILE A 97 2.75 -3.11 -8.88
N VAL A 98 2.02 -2.28 -9.63
CA VAL A 98 0.76 -2.65 -10.28
C VAL A 98 0.86 -3.83 -11.25
N THR A 99 2.04 -4.06 -11.83
CA THR A 99 2.30 -5.20 -12.72
C THR A 99 2.70 -6.48 -11.99
N ARG A 100 2.88 -6.42 -10.66
CA ARG A 100 3.28 -7.55 -9.80
C ARG A 100 2.09 -7.98 -8.94
N THR A 101 1.23 -8.81 -9.52
CA THR A 101 -0.04 -9.26 -8.91
C THR A 101 0.14 -9.82 -7.49
N THR A 102 1.24 -10.51 -7.19
CA THR A 102 1.48 -11.10 -5.86
C THR A 102 1.53 -10.06 -4.74
N TYR A 103 2.08 -8.87 -4.98
CA TYR A 103 2.09 -7.81 -3.97
C TYR A 103 0.70 -7.19 -3.80
N LEU A 104 -0.09 -7.09 -4.87
CA LEU A 104 -1.46 -6.63 -4.79
C LEU A 104 -2.34 -7.64 -4.04
N GLU A 105 -2.12 -8.93 -4.27
CA GLU A 105 -2.80 -10.02 -3.55
C GLU A 105 -2.45 -9.99 -2.06
N LEU A 106 -1.18 -9.79 -1.70
CA LEU A 106 -0.78 -9.61 -0.29
C LEU A 106 -1.57 -8.48 0.38
N LEU A 107 -1.64 -7.30 -0.25
CA LEU A 107 -2.37 -6.15 0.31
C LEU A 107 -3.89 -6.40 0.36
N SER A 108 -4.42 -7.14 -0.60
CA SER A 108 -5.83 -7.52 -0.68
C SER A 108 -6.21 -8.57 0.37
N GLU A 109 -5.36 -9.55 0.64
CA GLU A 109 -5.62 -10.67 1.54
C GLU A 109 -5.34 -10.31 3.00
N PHE A 110 -4.30 -9.51 3.26
CA PHE A 110 -3.86 -9.17 4.61
C PHE A 110 -4.23 -7.73 4.98
N ARG A 111 -5.45 -7.54 5.51
CA ARG A 111 -5.94 -6.21 5.96
C ARG A 111 -5.04 -5.54 7.00
N ALA A 112 -4.36 -6.31 7.85
CA ALA A 112 -3.40 -5.76 8.80
C ALA A 112 -2.22 -5.08 8.09
N ALA A 113 -1.64 -5.74 7.08
CA ALA A 113 -0.54 -5.18 6.29
C ALA A 113 -0.97 -3.90 5.55
N LEU A 114 -2.18 -3.87 4.97
CA LEU A 114 -2.73 -2.66 4.35
C LEU A 114 -2.84 -1.50 5.36
N LYS A 115 -3.32 -1.76 6.59
CA LYS A 115 -3.40 -0.74 7.64
C LYS A 115 -2.02 -0.22 8.05
N HIS A 116 -1.03 -1.11 8.21
CA HIS A 116 0.35 -0.70 8.50
C HIS A 116 0.95 0.11 7.35
N LEU A 117 0.73 -0.31 6.10
CA LEU A 117 1.14 0.44 4.90
C LEU A 117 0.61 1.88 4.94
N ILE A 118 -0.70 2.03 5.15
CA ILE A 118 -1.35 3.35 5.19
C ILE A 118 -0.78 4.19 6.33
N SER A 119 -0.68 3.63 7.53
CA SER A 119 -0.18 4.33 8.72
C SER A 119 1.26 4.83 8.54
N LEU A 120 2.15 3.96 8.03
CA LEU A 120 3.55 4.30 7.80
C LEU A 120 3.72 5.33 6.68
N CYS A 121 2.99 5.17 5.57
CA CYS A 121 3.02 6.12 4.45
C CYS A 121 2.46 7.50 4.83
N ALA A 122 1.44 7.55 5.68
CA ALA A 122 0.93 8.81 6.23
C ALA A 122 1.98 9.50 7.10
N ALA A 123 2.60 8.74 8.01
CA ALA A 123 3.57 9.25 8.98
C ALA A 123 4.91 9.68 8.33
N SER A 124 5.39 8.99 7.29
CA SER A 124 6.75 9.21 6.77
C SER A 124 6.85 9.11 5.24
N PRO A 125 7.21 10.21 4.53
CA PRO A 125 7.51 10.15 3.10
C PRO A 125 8.75 9.31 2.79
N MET A 126 9.67 9.18 3.75
CA MET A 126 10.87 8.35 3.61
C MET A 126 10.48 6.87 3.51
N ILE A 127 9.61 6.40 4.40
CA ILE A 127 9.13 5.01 4.39
C ILE A 127 8.31 4.74 3.13
N ALA A 128 7.41 5.65 2.75
CA ALA A 128 6.65 5.52 1.50
C ALA A 128 7.57 5.37 0.28
N SER A 129 8.62 6.19 0.20
CA SER A 129 9.62 6.11 -0.89
C SER A 129 10.43 4.82 -0.85
N GLN A 130 10.75 4.33 0.35
CA GLN A 130 11.49 3.08 0.54
C GLN A 130 10.67 1.88 0.09
N LEU A 131 9.40 1.77 0.52
CA LEU A 131 8.49 0.69 0.12
C LEU A 131 8.20 0.71 -1.39
N ALA A 132 8.07 1.90 -1.99
CA ALA A 132 7.94 2.03 -3.45
C ALA A 132 9.20 1.58 -4.21
N ARG A 133 10.39 1.82 -3.66
CA ARG A 133 11.68 1.41 -4.24
C ARG A 133 11.99 -0.07 -4.02
N TYR A 134 11.60 -0.62 -2.86
CA TYR A 134 11.85 -2.00 -2.46
C TYR A 134 10.54 -2.71 -2.05
N PRO A 135 9.67 -3.08 -3.02
CA PRO A 135 8.38 -3.71 -2.73
C PRO A 135 8.42 -5.03 -1.97
N LEU A 136 9.57 -5.72 -1.94
CA LEU A 136 9.75 -6.93 -1.12
C LEU A 136 9.53 -6.66 0.37
N LEU A 137 9.73 -5.41 0.80
CA LEU A 137 9.51 -5.00 2.19
C LEU A 137 8.02 -5.01 2.60
N LEU A 138 7.09 -5.20 1.65
CA LEU A 138 5.69 -5.40 1.99
C LEU A 138 5.48 -6.66 2.84
N ASP A 139 6.39 -7.64 2.77
CA ASP A 139 6.36 -8.84 3.59
C ASP A 139 6.59 -8.52 5.08
N GLU A 140 7.39 -7.49 5.39
CA GLU A 140 7.63 -7.02 6.78
C GLU A 140 6.35 -6.45 7.41
N LEU A 141 5.38 -6.03 6.60
CA LEU A 141 4.11 -5.48 7.09
C LEU A 141 3.15 -6.57 7.62
N LEU A 142 3.48 -7.84 7.43
CA LEU A 142 2.66 -8.98 7.85
C LEU A 142 2.78 -9.29 9.34
N ASP A 143 3.92 -8.99 9.97
CA ASP A 143 4.13 -9.24 11.40
C ASP A 143 4.44 -7.93 12.16
N PRO A 144 3.47 -7.38 12.90
CA PRO A 144 3.67 -6.16 13.69
C PRO A 144 4.73 -6.32 14.79
N ASN A 145 4.99 -7.55 15.25
CA ASN A 145 5.96 -7.78 16.32
C ASN A 145 7.38 -7.53 15.85
N THR A 146 7.70 -7.85 14.59
CA THR A 146 9.02 -7.56 14.02
C THR A 146 9.07 -6.13 13.47
N LEU A 147 7.97 -5.66 12.85
CA LEU A 147 7.90 -4.32 12.24
C LEU A 147 8.16 -3.18 13.23
N TYR A 148 7.66 -3.30 14.47
CA TYR A 148 7.77 -2.24 15.48
C TYR A 148 8.74 -2.55 16.62
N GLN A 149 9.39 -3.72 16.61
CA GLN A 149 10.43 -4.07 17.57
C GLN A 149 11.74 -4.30 16.82
N PRO A 150 12.61 -3.26 16.76
CA PRO A 150 13.90 -3.39 16.11
C PRO A 150 14.71 -4.52 16.72
N THR A 151 15.51 -5.17 15.87
CA THR A 151 16.48 -6.19 16.27
C THR A 151 17.36 -5.67 17.41
N ALA A 152 17.57 -6.49 18.44
CA ALA A 152 18.46 -6.15 19.54
C ALA A 152 19.88 -5.86 19.02
N THR A 153 20.57 -4.90 19.64
CA THR A 153 21.88 -4.41 19.16
C THR A 153 22.95 -5.49 19.08
N ASP A 154 22.85 -6.53 19.90
CA ASP A 154 23.73 -7.70 19.93
C ASP A 154 23.28 -8.84 19.00
N ALA A 155 22.03 -8.81 18.49
CA ALA A 155 21.44 -9.88 17.68
C ALA A 155 21.59 -9.68 16.16
N TYR A 156 21.95 -8.48 15.67
CA TYR A 156 22.06 -8.19 14.22
C TYR A 156 22.93 -9.19 13.44
N ARG A 157 24.04 -9.66 14.03
CA ARG A 157 24.93 -10.62 13.37
C ARG A 157 24.29 -12.00 13.24
N ASP A 158 23.50 -12.39 14.22
CA ASP A 158 22.85 -13.71 14.25
C ASP A 158 21.64 -13.72 13.32
N GLU A 159 20.83 -12.65 13.33
CA GLU A 159 19.75 -12.45 12.35
C GLU A 159 20.26 -12.42 10.90
N LEU A 160 21.39 -11.73 10.65
CA LEU A 160 21.97 -11.72 9.30
C LEU A 160 22.43 -13.11 8.87
N ARG A 161 23.06 -13.87 9.76
CA ARG A 161 23.46 -15.26 9.46
C ARG A 161 22.24 -16.11 9.15
N GLN A 162 21.17 -15.99 9.93
CA GLN A 162 19.92 -16.70 9.70
C GLN A 162 19.30 -16.33 8.35
N TYR A 163 19.30 -15.04 7.99
CA TYR A 163 18.80 -14.57 6.70
C TYR A 163 19.57 -15.15 5.50
N LEU A 164 20.89 -15.33 5.65
CA LEU A 164 21.78 -15.86 4.60
C LEU A 164 21.73 -17.39 4.46
N LEU A 165 21.14 -18.14 5.40
CA LEU A 165 21.08 -19.61 5.35
C LEU A 165 20.42 -20.17 4.08
N ARG A 166 19.52 -19.40 3.46
CA ARG A 166 18.81 -19.78 2.23
C ARG A 166 19.52 -19.38 0.94
N VAL A 167 20.66 -18.70 1.04
CA VAL A 167 21.38 -18.11 -0.10
C VAL A 167 22.60 -18.98 -0.41
N PRO A 168 22.78 -19.45 -1.65
CA PRO A 168 23.97 -20.23 -2.03
C PRO A 168 25.27 -19.46 -1.74
N GLU A 169 26.23 -20.10 -1.07
CA GLU A 169 27.50 -19.47 -0.67
C GLU A 169 28.43 -19.19 -1.87
N ASP A 170 28.25 -19.94 -2.96
CA ASP A 170 29.02 -19.87 -4.18
C ASP A 170 28.49 -18.83 -5.19
N ASP A 171 27.35 -18.20 -4.92
CA ASP A 171 26.75 -17.17 -5.76
C ASP A 171 26.90 -15.76 -5.13
N GLU A 172 27.97 -15.05 -5.53
CA GLU A 172 28.29 -13.71 -5.01
C GLU A 172 27.17 -12.68 -5.27
N GLU A 173 26.46 -12.79 -6.40
CA GLU A 173 25.40 -11.83 -6.75
C GLU A 173 24.20 -11.98 -5.80
N GLN A 174 23.78 -13.21 -5.54
CA GLN A 174 22.70 -13.48 -4.58
C GLN A 174 23.08 -13.11 -3.15
N GLN A 175 24.35 -13.32 -2.76
CA GLN A 175 24.85 -12.90 -1.44
C GLN A 175 24.76 -11.37 -1.28
N LEU A 176 25.24 -10.62 -2.28
CA LEU A 176 25.18 -9.15 -2.25
C LEU A 176 23.72 -8.64 -2.24
N GLU A 177 22.84 -9.28 -3.01
CA GLU A 177 21.43 -8.92 -3.01
C GLU A 177 20.75 -9.20 -1.67
N ALA A 178 21.01 -10.36 -1.07
CA ALA A 178 20.49 -10.70 0.26
C ALA A 178 20.97 -9.72 1.34
N LEU A 179 22.24 -9.30 1.30
CA LEU A 179 22.76 -8.26 2.19
C LEU A 179 22.04 -6.92 2.01
N ARG A 180 21.74 -6.53 0.77
CA ARG A 180 20.97 -5.30 0.49
C ARG A 180 19.55 -5.42 1.04
N GLN A 181 18.89 -6.54 0.83
CA GLN A 181 17.53 -6.79 1.32
C GLN A 181 17.47 -6.74 2.84
N PHE A 182 18.37 -7.47 3.52
CA PHE A 182 18.46 -7.45 4.98
C PHE A 182 18.67 -6.03 5.51
N LYS A 183 19.58 -5.26 4.91
CA LYS A 183 19.78 -3.85 5.28
C LYS A 183 18.50 -3.03 5.12
N GLN A 184 17.76 -3.20 4.02
CA GLN A 184 16.53 -2.44 3.80
C GLN A 184 15.45 -2.81 4.82
N ALA A 185 15.31 -4.08 5.17
CA ALA A 185 14.37 -4.54 6.19
C ALA A 185 14.68 -3.94 7.57
N GLN A 186 15.95 -3.90 7.96
CA GLN A 186 16.36 -3.31 9.25
C GLN A 186 16.27 -1.78 9.31
N LEU A 187 16.11 -1.10 8.16
CA LEU A 187 15.94 0.36 8.08
C LEU A 187 14.48 0.80 8.02
N LEU A 188 13.57 -0.12 7.70
CA LEU A 188 12.13 0.11 7.68
C LEU A 188 11.61 0.31 9.11
#